data_AF-A0A1Y4QNZ3-F1
#
_entry.id   AF-A0A1Y4QNZ3-F1
#
_cell.length_a   1.000
_cell.length_b   1.000
_cell.length_c   1.000
_cell.angle_alpha   90.00
_cell.angle_beta   90.00
_cell.angle_gamma   90.00
#
_symmetry.space_group_name_H-M   'P 1'
#
loop_
_entity.id
_entity.type
_entity.pdbx_description
1 polymer ?
#
loop_
_entity_poly.entity_id
_entity_poly.type
_entity_poly.pdbx_seq_one_letter_code
_entity_poly.pdbx_strand_id
1 'polypeptide(L)' 'MAGERSTYSDAFKQEMVELYNSDKPRAELIRAYELTLSVLFSWINKYNSTGSFNIDNNT' A
#
# COMPACT_ATOMS: atom_id res chain seq x y z
N MET A 1 -1.39 22.83 -14.04
CA MET A 1 -0.39 22.04 -13.28
C MET A 1 -1.05 20.73 -12.92
N ALA A 2 -0.83 19.66 -13.71
CA ALA A 2 -1.35 18.34 -13.40
C ALA A 2 -0.52 17.80 -12.25
N GLY A 3 -1.13 17.68 -11.05
CA GLY A 3 -0.45 17.12 -9.89
C GLY A 3 0.07 15.75 -10.26
N GLU A 4 1.39 15.60 -10.28
CA GLU A 4 2.08 14.32 -10.29
C GLU A 4 1.60 13.57 -9.06
N ARG A 5 0.57 12.74 -9.23
CA ARG A 5 0.18 11.76 -8.23
C ARG A 5 1.40 10.86 -8.11
N SER A 6 2.21 11.01 -7.06
CA SER A 6 3.23 10.05 -6.70
C SER A 6 2.53 8.72 -6.42
N THR A 7 2.27 7.96 -7.47
CA THR A 7 1.66 6.64 -7.39
C THR A 7 2.76 5.69 -6.96
N TYR A 8 2.67 5.23 -5.72
CA TYR A 8 3.49 4.11 -5.25
C TYR A 8 3.32 2.93 -6.20
N SER A 9 4.43 2.31 -6.59
CA SER A 9 4.43 1.12 -7.43
C SER A 9 3.73 -0.03 -6.72
N ASP A 10 3.05 -0.91 -7.47
CA ASP A 10 2.31 -2.02 -6.86
C ASP A 10 3.21 -3.00 -6.12
N ALA A 11 4.44 -3.21 -6.61
CA ALA A 11 5.47 -3.97 -5.90
C ALA A 11 5.78 -3.38 -4.51
N PHE A 12 5.90 -2.05 -4.42
CA PHE A 12 6.14 -1.36 -3.14
C PHE A 12 4.95 -1.49 -2.20
N LYS A 13 3.71 -1.32 -2.71
CA LYS A 13 2.50 -1.52 -1.90
C LYS A 13 2.44 -2.94 -1.35
N GLN A 14 2.81 -3.92 -2.17
CA GLN A 14 2.83 -5.33 -1.78
C GLN A 14 3.83 -5.58 -0.67
N GLU A 15 5.06 -5.10 -0.83
CA GLU A 15 6.11 -5.20 0.19
C GLU A 15 5.62 -4.64 1.54
N MET A 16 4.94 -3.49 1.54
CA MET A 16 4.41 -2.90 2.78
C MET A 16 3.31 -3.76 3.44
N VAL A 17 2.45 -4.39 2.64
CA VAL A 17 1.40 -5.29 3.16
C VAL A 17 2.02 -6.59 3.68
N GLU A 18 3.00 -7.16 2.99
CA GLU A 18 3.71 -8.36 3.42
C GLU A 18 4.48 -8.12 4.72
N LEU A 19 5.16 -6.96 4.85
CA LEU A 19 5.82 -6.56 6.09
C LEU A 19 4.81 -6.44 7.24
N TYR A 20 3.65 -5.84 7.00
CA TYR A 20 2.58 -5.75 8.00
C TYR A 20 2.06 -7.13 8.41
N ASN A 21 1.83 -8.03 7.44
CA ASN A 21 1.37 -9.40 7.69
C ASN A 21 2.44 -10.26 8.39
N SER A 22 3.72 -9.88 8.30
CA SER A 22 4.86 -10.53 8.97
C SER A 22 5.08 -10.03 10.40
N ASP A 23 4.04 -9.51 11.06
CA ASP A 23 4.06 -8.99 12.45
C ASP A 23 4.89 -7.72 12.66
N LYS A 24 5.28 -7.01 11.59
CA LYS A 24 6.01 -5.74 11.72
C LYS A 24 5.05 -4.64 12.20
N PRO A 25 5.42 -3.86 13.24
CA PRO A 25 4.54 -2.84 13.77
C PRO A 25 4.27 -1.74 12.74
N ARG A 26 3.00 -1.50 12.45
CA ARG A 26 2.53 -0.43 11.54
C ARG A 26 3.20 0.93 11.79
N ALA A 27 3.43 1.28 13.05
CA ALA A 27 4.04 2.55 13.43
C ALA A 27 5.49 2.69 12.93
N GLU A 28 6.21 1.58 12.84
CA GLU A 28 7.56 1.55 12.28
C GLU A 28 7.52 1.70 10.76
N LEU A 29 6.58 1.01 10.08
CA LEU A 29 6.39 1.16 8.62
C LEU A 29 6.03 2.61 8.24
N ILE A 30 5.12 3.23 8.99
CA ILE A 30 4.72 4.63 8.81
C ILE A 30 5.90 5.58 8.95
N ARG A 31 6.76 5.37 9.96
CA ARG A 31 7.92 6.23 10.20
C ARG A 31 9.07 5.98 9.21
N ALA A 32 9.36 4.72 8.89
CA ALA A 32 10.48 4.35 8.03
C ALA A 32 10.25 4.72 6.56
N TYR A 33 9.00 4.64 6.10
CA TYR A 33 8.64 4.86 4.71
C TYR A 33 7.80 6.14 4.50
N GLU A 34 7.69 6.98 5.53
CA GLU A 34 6.91 8.23 5.53
C GLU A 34 5.45 8.04 5.03
N LEU A 35 4.86 6.90 5.41
CA LEU A 35 3.50 6.54 5.01
C LEU A 35 2.49 7.05 6.03
N THR A 36 1.31 7.44 5.55
CA THR A 36 0.17 7.73 6.41
C THR A 36 -0.56 6.43 6.78
N LEU A 37 -1.07 6.35 8.02
CA LEU A 37 -1.94 5.25 8.48
C LEU A 37 -3.02 4.88 7.46
N SER A 38 -3.73 5.88 6.93
CA SER A 38 -4.82 5.69 5.96
C SER A 38 -4.35 5.04 4.65
N VAL A 39 -3.14 5.36 4.20
CA VAL A 39 -2.56 4.82 2.96
C VAL A 39 -2.22 3.35 3.15
N LEU A 40 -1.50 3.03 4.23
CA LEU A 40 -1.14 1.66 4.56
C LEU A 40 -2.38 0.78 4.79
N PHE A 41 -3.37 1.27 5.55
CA PHE A 41 -4.63 0.55 5.76
C PHE A 41 -5.40 0.32 4.47
N SER A 42 -5.44 1.31 3.57
CA SER A 42 -6.09 1.14 2.26
C SER A 42 -5.42 0.03 1.44
N TRP A 43 -4.10 -0.04 1.45
CA TRP A 43 -3.35 -1.09 0.75
C TRP A 43 -3.60 -2.47 1.34
N ILE A 44 -3.52 -2.61 2.67
CA ILE A 44 -3.79 -3.86 3.37
C ILE A 44 -5.20 -4.34 3.04
N ASN A 45 -6.21 -3.47 3.16
CA ASN A 45 -7.60 -3.83 2.90
C ASN A 45 -7.80 -4.25 1.44
N LYS A 46 -7.22 -3.51 0.49
CA LYS A 46 -7.33 -3.81 -0.93
C LYS A 46 -6.68 -5.16 -1.25
N TYR A 47 -5.42 -5.34 -0.86
CA TYR A 47 -4.68 -6.57 -1.12
C TYR A 47 -5.28 -7.81 -0.45
N ASN A 48 -5.71 -7.71 0.81
CA ASN A 48 -6.34 -8.84 1.49
C ASN A 48 -7.74 -9.17 0.94
N SER A 49 -8.41 -8.22 0.27
CA SER A 49 -9.72 -8.45 -0.33
C SER A 49 -9.64 -8.98 -1.77
N THR A 50 -8.72 -8.47 -2.59
CA THR A 50 -8.62 -8.79 -4.03
C THR A 50 -7.39 -9.62 -4.41
N GLY A 51 -6.42 -9.77 -3.50
CA GLY A 51 -5.14 -10.43 -3.77
C GLY A 51 -4.17 -9.62 -4.66
N SER A 52 -4.57 -8.42 -5.10
CA SER A 52 -3.79 -7.60 -6.03
C SER A 52 -4.15 -6.11 -5.90
N PHE A 53 -3.20 -5.22 -6.20
CA PHE A 53 -3.45 -3.77 -6.25
C PHE A 53 -4.04 -3.30 -7.57
N ASN A 54 -3.96 -4.16 -8.59
CA ASN A 54 -4.57 -3.96 -9.89
C ASN A 54 -6.07 -4.16 -9.74
N ILE A 55 -6.82 -3.07 -9.64
CA ILE A 55 -8.19 -3.13 -10.12
C ILE A 55 -8.01 -3.12 -11.61
N ASP A 56 -8.19 -4.28 -12.24
CA ASP A 56 -8.33 -4.39 -13.67
C ASP A 56 -9.27 -3.26 -14.11
N ASN A 57 -8.71 -2.29 -14.82
CA ASN A 57 -9.50 -1.37 -15.60
C ASN A 57 -10.20 -2.26 -16.64
N ASN A 58 -11.41 -2.71 -16.30
CA ASN A 58 -12.27 -3.48 -17.18
C ASN A 58 -12.41 -2.69 -18.50
N THR A 59 -11.68 -3.14 -19.53
CA THR A 59 -11.98 -2.90 -20.94
C THR A 59 -11.94 -4.24 -21.63
#